data_AF-A0AAW2VP85-F1
#
_entry.id   AF-A0AAW2VP85-F1
#
_cell.length_a   1.000
_cell.length_b   1.000
_cell.length_c   1.000
_cell.angle_alpha   90.00
_cell.angle_beta   90.00
_cell.angle_gamma   90.00
#
_symmetry.space_group_name_H-M   'P 1'
#
loop_
_entity.id
_entity.type
_entity.pdbx_description
1 polymer ?
#
loop_
_entity_poly.entity_id
_entity_poly.type
_entity_poly.pdbx_seq_one_letter_code
_entity_poly.pdbx_strand_id
1 'polypeptide(L)' 'MVKWAVELSEFSIEFHPRLVIKEQVLADFIIELAYDEVSISMPIWSLYVDELSTSVGSGVEIVLESP' A
#
# COMPACT_ATOMS: atom_id res chain seq x y z
N MET A 1 9.66 -11.28 -13.32
CA MET A 1 8.50 -10.39 -13.41
C MET A 1 7.17 -11.12 -13.17
N VAL A 2 7.17 -12.25 -12.46
CA VAL A 2 5.97 -13.10 -12.24
C VAL A 2 5.60 -13.20 -10.77
N LYS A 3 6.57 -13.12 -9.86
CA LYS A 3 6.37 -13.22 -8.41
C LYS A 3 5.28 -12.25 -7.89
N TRP A 4 5.41 -10.96 -8.20
CA TRP A 4 4.44 -9.96 -7.76
C TRP A 4 3.04 -10.15 -8.33
N ALA A 5 2.92 -10.56 -9.59
CA ALA A 5 1.62 -10.83 -10.19
C ALA A 5 0.91 -12.00 -9.51
N VAL A 6 1.66 -13.05 -9.15
CA VAL A 6 1.12 -14.22 -8.44
C VAL A 6 0.72 -13.86 -7.01
N GLU A 7 1.63 -13.23 -6.24
CA GLU A 7 1.37 -12.85 -4.85
C GLU A 7 0.19 -11.88 -4.70
N LEU A 8 0.04 -10.91 -5.62
CA LEU A 8 -1.03 -9.93 -5.56
C LEU A 8 -2.38 -10.48 -6.04
N SER A 9 -2.38 -11.46 -6.93
CA SER A 9 -3.62 -12.08 -7.41
C SER A 9 -4.42 -12.81 -6.32
N GLU A 10 -3.75 -13.30 -5.27
CA GLU A 10 -4.41 -13.89 -4.09
C GLU A 10 -5.32 -12.88 -3.38
N PHE A 11 -5.00 -11.59 -3.49
CA PHE A 11 -5.74 -10.48 -2.90
C PHE A 11 -6.70 -9.81 -3.89
N SER A 12 -6.95 -10.41 -5.05
CA SER A 12 -7.70 -9.80 -6.17
C SER A 12 -7.08 -8.49 -6.67
N ILE A 13 -5.75 -8.35 -6.55
CA ILE A 13 -4.99 -7.18 -7.03
C ILE A 13 -4.28 -7.56 -8.35
N GLU A 14 -4.58 -6.83 -9.43
CA GLU A 14 -3.98 -7.07 -10.74
C GLU A 14 -2.70 -6.24 -10.94
N PHE A 15 -1.55 -6.93 -11.00
CA PHE A 15 -0.26 -6.29 -11.22
C PHE A 15 0.00 -6.01 -12.71
N HIS A 16 0.17 -4.73 -13.05
CA HIS A 16 0.48 -4.28 -14.40
C HIS A 16 1.91 -3.71 -14.48
N PRO A 17 2.91 -4.48 -14.95
CA PRO A 17 4.27 -3.99 -15.06
C PRO A 17 4.39 -2.91 -16.13
N ARG A 18 4.84 -1.71 -15.76
CA ARG A 18 5.29 -0.68 -16.72
C ARG A 18 6.80 -0.85 -16.94
N LEU A 19 7.19 -1.14 -18.19
CA LEU A 19 8.59 -1.37 -18.57
C LEU A 19 9.36 -0.04 -18.67
N VAL A 20 10.51 -0.01 -17.99
CA VAL A 20 11.56 1.04 -18.01
C VAL A 20 11.14 2.38 -17.39
N ILE A 21 11.57 2.57 -16.15
CA ILE A 21 11.47 3.84 -15.43
C ILE A 21 12.70 4.69 -15.76
N LYS A 22 12.50 5.77 -16.53
CA LYS A 22 13.37 6.94 -16.42
C LYS A 22 12.91 7.76 -15.22
N GLU A 23 13.83 8.35 -14.47
CA GLU A 23 13.62 9.07 -13.21
C GLU A 23 12.42 10.06 -13.26
N GLN A 24 12.25 10.75 -14.39
CA GLN A 24 11.11 11.64 -14.63
C GLN A 24 9.75 10.90 -14.68
N VAL A 25 9.71 9.73 -15.31
CA VAL A 25 8.49 8.93 -15.43
C VAL A 25 8.05 8.39 -14.06
N LEU A 26 9.00 8.15 -13.14
CA LEU A 26 8.66 7.78 -11.75
C LEU A 26 8.02 8.96 -11.01
N ALA A 27 8.60 10.16 -11.14
CA ALA A 27 8.08 11.36 -10.51
C ALA A 27 6.68 11.69 -11.05
N ASP A 28 6.51 11.66 -12.37
CA ASP A 28 5.22 11.90 -13.03
C ASP A 28 4.20 10.81 -12.62
N PHE A 29 4.62 9.55 -12.47
CA PHE A 29 3.75 8.47 -11.98
C PHE A 29 3.28 8.68 -10.54
N ILE A 30 4.18 9.09 -9.62
CA ILE A 30 3.79 9.38 -8.22
C ILE A 30 2.79 10.54 -8.19
N ILE A 31 3.00 11.56 -9.01
CA ILE A 31 2.08 12.70 -9.13
C ILE A 31 0.72 12.26 -9.70
N GLU A 32 0.70 11.48 -10.79
CA GLU A 32 -0.52 10.92 -11.39
C GLU A 32 -1.28 10.02 -10.42
N LEU A 33 -0.58 9.14 -9.69
CA LEU A 33 -1.14 8.26 -8.66
C LEU A 33 -1.77 9.08 -7.53
N ALA A 34 -1.05 10.06 -6.98
CA ALA A 34 -1.56 10.91 -5.91
C ALA A 34 -2.77 11.75 -6.38
N TYR A 35 -2.82 12.13 -7.65
CA TYR A 35 -3.95 12.86 -8.22
C TYR A 35 -5.20 11.99 -8.31
N ASP A 36 -5.04 10.73 -8.68
CA ASP A 36 -6.14 9.74 -8.72
C ASP A 36 -6.70 9.52 -7.31
N GLU A 37 -5.83 9.40 -6.30
CA GLU A 37 -6.23 9.23 -4.90
C GLU A 37 -7.03 10.42 -4.35
N VAL A 38 -6.70 11.65 -4.74
CA VAL A 38 -7.41 12.87 -4.30
C VAL A 38 -8.83 12.96 -4.89
N SER A 39 -9.10 12.29 -6.01
CA SER A 39 -10.42 12.29 -6.66
C SER A 39 -11.35 11.19 -6.14
N ILE A 40 -10.80 10.18 -5.47
CA ILE A 40 -11.58 9.10 -4.89
C ILE A 40 -11.93 9.53 -3.47
N SER A 41 -13.23 9.67 -3.20
CA SER A 41 -13.76 9.64 -1.82
C SER A 41 -13.48 8.26 -1.23
N MET A 42 -12.21 7.95 -0.96
CA MET A 42 -11.85 6.67 -0.41
C MET A 42 -12.39 6.62 1.02
N PRO A 43 -13.03 5.51 1.41
CA PRO A 43 -13.29 5.25 2.81
C PRO A 43 -11.96 5.38 3.56
N ILE A 44 -11.84 6.37 4.45
CA ILE A 44 -10.63 6.57 5.24
C ILE A 44 -10.63 5.50 6.33
N TRP A 45 -9.69 4.56 6.26
CA TRP A 45 -9.48 3.57 7.31
C TRP A 45 -8.60 4.18 8.41
N SER A 46 -8.96 3.97 9.67
CA SER A 46 -8.17 4.41 10.81
C SER A 46 -7.26 3.28 11.26
N LEU A 47 -5.94 3.47 11.10
CA LEU A 47 -4.92 2.53 11.54
C LEU A 47 -4.35 3.00 12.89
N TYR A 48 -4.50 2.19 13.92
CA TYR A 48 -3.86 2.38 15.22
C TYR A 48 -2.76 1.35 15.39
N VAL A 49 -1.55 1.83 15.64
CA VAL A 49 -0.40 0.98 15.98
C VAL A 49 -0.02 1.31 17.41
N ASP A 50 -0.24 0.36 18.32
CA ASP A 50 0.26 0.50 19.68
C ASP A 50 1.58 -0.27 19.80
N GLU A 51 2.66 0.47 20.08
CA GLU A 51 4.00 -0.08 20.19
C GLU A 51 4.28 -0.45 21.66
N LEU A 52 3.49 -1.39 22.20
CA LEU A 52 3.74 -1.96 23.52
C LEU A 52 4.80 -3.06 23.46
N SER A 53 6.06 -2.64 23.45
CA SER A 53 7.20 -3.53 23.61
C SER A 53 7.31 -3.99 25.08
N THR A 54 6.78 -5.17 25.39
CA THR A 54 7.09 -5.84 26.67
C THR A 54 8.38 -6.65 26.53
N SER A 55 9.24 -6.62 27.56
CA SER A 55 10.55 -7.30 27.57
C SER A 55 10.50 -8.83 27.46
N VAL A 56 9.29 -9.41 27.41
CA VAL A 56 9.04 -10.86 27.44
C VAL A 56 8.46 -11.38 26.12
N GLY A 57 8.04 -10.53 25.19
CA GLY A 57 7.53 -10.98 23.90
C GLY A 57 7.17 -9.81 22.98
N SER A 58 7.70 -9.85 21.77
CA SER A 58 7.44 -8.85 20.73
C SER A 58 6.05 -9.06 20.12
N GLY A 59 5.02 -8.52 20.76
CA GLY A 59 3.69 -8.36 20.17
C GLY A 59 3.49 -6.89 19.80
N VAL A 60 3.42 -6.59 18.51
CA VAL A 60 2.92 -5.30 18.04
C VAL A 60 1.43 -5.47 17.79
N GLU A 61 0.60 -4.66 18.43
CA GLU A 61 -0.84 -4.66 18.20
C GLU A 61 -1.17 -3.64 17.11
N ILE A 62 -1.73 -4.13 16.01
CA ILE A 62 -2.19 -3.30 14.89
C ILE A 62 -3.70 -3.45 14.83
N VAL A 63 -4.41 -2.33 15.04
CA VAL A 63 -5.88 -2.26 14.92
C VAL A 63 -6.22 -1.44 13.68
N LEU A 64 -7.05 -2.03 12.82
CA LEU A 64 -7.55 -1.38 11.61
C LEU A 64 -9.06 -1.23 11.74
N GLU A 65 -9.54 0.01 11.85
CA GLU A 65 -10.96 0.34 11.83
C GLU A 65 -11.38 0.73 10.41
N SER A 66 -12.39 0.04 9.90
CA SER A 66 -13.10 0.46 8.69
C SER A 66 -13.97 1.68 9.00
N PRO A 67 -14.18 2.61 8.05
CA PRO A 67 -15.11 3.72 8.22
C PRO A 67 -16.58 3.29 8.38
#